data_AF-A0A1I7LFS3-F1
#
_entry.id   AF-A0A1I7LFS3-F1
#
_cell.length_a   1.000
_cell.length_b   1.000
_cell.length_c   1.000
_cell.angle_alpha   90.00
_cell.angle_beta   90.00
_cell.angle_gamma   90.00
#
_symmetry.space_group_name_H-M   'P 1'
#
loop_
_entity.id
_entity.type
_entity.pdbx_description
1 polymer ?
#
loop_
_entity_poly.entity_id
_entity_poly.type
_entity_poly.pdbx_seq_one_letter_code
_entity_poly.pdbx_strand_id
1 'polypeptide(L)'
;MATREQQAAELQKEWDTHPRWNGVTRSYTADDVVRLRGSLRIEHTLARRGAEKLWDLVNNEPFVNALGALTGNQAMQQVKAGLKAIYLSGW
;
A
#
# COMPACT_ATOMS: atom_id res chain seq x y z
N MET A 1 1.43 -25.53 -6.12
CA MET A 1 0.82 -24.20 -5.95
C MET A 1 -0.11 -24.29 -4.75
N ALA A 2 -0.19 -23.25 -3.92
CA ALA A 2 -1.13 -23.22 -2.79
C ALA A 2 -2.58 -23.24 -3.31
N THR A 3 -3.43 -24.03 -2.68
CA THR A 3 -4.86 -24.09 -3.04
C THR A 3 -5.54 -22.74 -2.73
N ARG A 4 -6.73 -22.52 -3.29
CA ARG A 4 -7.49 -21.29 -3.01
C ARG A 4 -7.77 -21.13 -1.51
N GLU A 5 -8.11 -22.22 -0.84
CA GLU A 5 -8.37 -22.26 0.60
C GLU A 5 -7.12 -21.87 1.40
N GLN A 6 -5.95 -22.40 1.02
CA GLN A 6 -4.68 -22.06 1.65
C GLN A 6 -4.36 -20.57 1.48
N GLN A 7 -4.54 -20.01 0.27
CA GLN A 7 -4.31 -18.59 0.02
C GLN A 7 -5.28 -17.67 0.80
N ALA A 8 -6.53 -18.08 0.96
CA ALA A 8 -7.52 -17.34 1.73
C ALA A 8 -7.18 -17.38 3.23
N ALA A 9 -6.79 -18.54 3.75
CA ALA A 9 -6.37 -18.70 5.15
C ALA A 9 -5.10 -17.89 5.46
N GLU A 10 -4.10 -17.89 4.56
CA GLU A 10 -2.89 -17.06 4.68
C GLU A 10 -3.22 -15.56 4.72
N LEU A 11 -4.11 -15.11 3.83
CA LEU A 11 -4.54 -13.71 3.77
C LEU A 11 -5.31 -13.30 5.04
N GLN A 12 -6.20 -14.18 5.53
CA GLN A 12 -6.94 -13.92 6.76
C GLN A 12 -5.99 -13.82 7.95
N LYS A 13 -5.03 -14.75 8.07
CA LYS A 13 -3.99 -14.69 9.10
C LYS A 13 -3.19 -13.39 9.04
N GLU A 14 -2.83 -12.93 7.84
CA GLU A 14 -2.14 -11.65 7.67
C GLU A 14 -2.99 -10.48 8.19
N TRP A 15 -4.28 -10.43 7.85
CA TRP A 15 -5.20 -9.40 8.34
C TRP A 15 -5.36 -9.40 9.86
N ASP A 16 -5.40 -10.58 10.48
CA ASP A 16 -5.63 -10.71 11.92
C ASP A 16 -4.37 -10.39 12.75
N THR A 17 -3.17 -10.65 12.20
CA THR A 17 -1.92 -10.58 12.96
C THR A 17 -1.06 -9.36 12.65
N HIS A 18 -1.15 -8.81 11.44
CA HIS A 18 -0.22 -7.77 11.02
C HIS A 18 -0.68 -6.38 11.51
N PRO A 19 0.18 -5.61 12.21
CA PRO A 19 -0.21 -4.34 12.83
C PRO A 19 -0.73 -3.29 11.84
N ARG A 20 -0.27 -3.37 10.58
CA ARG A 20 -0.77 -2.57 9.44
C ARG A 20 -2.30 -2.56 9.29
N TRP A 21 -2.96 -3.63 9.72
CA TRP A 21 -4.39 -3.86 9.55
C TRP A 21 -5.20 -3.65 10.84
N ASN A 22 -4.55 -3.26 11.94
CA ASN A 22 -5.25 -2.97 13.20
C ASN A 22 -6.28 -1.85 13.01
N GLY A 23 -7.52 -2.09 13.42
CA GLY A 23 -8.64 -1.15 13.25
C GLY A 23 -9.20 -1.04 11.83
N VAL A 24 -8.75 -1.85 10.86
CA VAL A 24 -9.24 -1.80 9.47
C VAL A 24 -10.38 -2.79 9.27
N THR A 25 -11.61 -2.28 9.19
CA THR A 25 -12.81 -3.09 8.89
C THR A 25 -12.96 -3.33 7.38
N ARG A 26 -13.28 -4.58 7.00
CA ARG A 26 -13.59 -4.96 5.62
C ARG A 26 -14.99 -5.56 5.58
N SER A 27 -15.81 -5.12 4.62
CA SER A 27 -17.17 -5.65 4.39
C SER A 27 -17.18 -6.85 3.42
N TYR A 28 -16.04 -7.52 3.26
CA TYR A 28 -15.81 -8.65 2.35
C TYR A 28 -14.81 -9.61 2.99
N THR A 29 -14.79 -10.85 2.50
CA THR A 29 -13.96 -11.92 3.08
C THR A 29 -12.60 -12.07 2.38
N ALA A 30 -11.66 -12.78 3.01
CA ALA A 30 -10.41 -13.18 2.35
C ALA A 30 -10.66 -14.07 1.12
N ASP A 31 -11.70 -14.92 1.16
CA ASP A 31 -12.08 -15.76 0.03
C ASP A 31 -12.60 -14.93 -1.16
N ASP A 32 -13.37 -13.86 -0.91
CA ASP A 32 -13.80 -12.95 -1.97
C ASP A 32 -12.61 -12.32 -2.70
N VAL A 33 -11.57 -11.94 -1.95
CA VAL A 33 -10.36 -11.37 -2.53
C VAL A 33 -9.62 -12.41 -3.37
N VAL A 34 -9.41 -13.62 -2.87
CA VAL A 34 -8.69 -14.67 -3.62
C VAL A 34 -9.48 -15.11 -4.85
N ARG A 35 -10.81 -15.16 -4.78
CA ARG A 35 -11.70 -15.45 -5.92
C ARG A 35 -11.50 -14.50 -7.09
N LEU A 36 -11.27 -13.21 -6.81
CA LEU A 36 -11.10 -12.16 -7.82
C LEU A 36 -9.64 -11.94 -8.24
N ARG A 37 -8.68 -12.59 -7.57
CA ARG A 37 -7.23 -12.34 -7.75
C ARG A 37 -6.66 -12.94 -9.04
N GLY A 38 -7.37 -13.88 -9.66
CA GLY A 38 -6.85 -14.67 -10.78
C GLY A 38 -5.75 -15.65 -10.37
N SER A 39 -5.28 -16.45 -11.32
CA SER A 39 -4.25 -17.49 -11.08
C SER A 39 -2.82 -16.96 -11.12
N LEU A 40 -2.57 -15.88 -11.88
CA LEU A 40 -1.25 -15.26 -12.02
C LEU A 40 -1.18 -13.97 -11.21
N ARG A 41 -0.22 -13.88 -10.29
CA ARG A 41 0.03 -12.65 -9.54
C ARG A 41 1.05 -11.78 -10.29
N ILE A 42 0.62 -10.56 -10.62
CA ILE A 42 1.50 -9.52 -11.14
C ILE A 42 2.14 -8.79 -9.96
N GLU A 43 3.46 -8.68 -9.98
CA GLU A 43 4.21 -8.00 -8.95
C GLU A 43 4.21 -6.48 -9.16
N HIS A 44 3.69 -5.73 -8.18
CA HIS A 44 3.63 -4.27 -8.20
C HIS A 44 4.71 -3.65 -7.29
N THR A 45 5.98 -3.80 -7.69
CA THR A 45 7.15 -3.48 -6.87
C THR A 45 7.15 -2.06 -6.29
N LEU A 46 6.85 -1.05 -7.11
CA LEU A 46 6.83 0.35 -6.64
C LEU A 46 5.65 0.63 -5.69
N ALA A 47 4.49 0.01 -5.94
CA ALA A 47 3.33 0.15 -5.08
C ALA A 47 3.59 -0.48 -3.70
N ARG A 48 4.18 -1.67 -3.64
CA ARG A 48 4.57 -2.33 -2.39
C ARG A 48 5.56 -1.49 -1.60
N ARG A 49 6.71 -1.17 -2.21
CA ARG A 49 7.77 -0.39 -1.55
C ARG A 49 7.30 1.00 -1.12
N GLY A 50 6.48 1.65 -1.94
CA GLY A 50 5.91 2.96 -1.62
C GLY A 50 4.94 2.90 -0.43
N ALA A 51 4.06 1.91 -0.39
CA ALA A 51 3.10 1.73 0.70
C ALA A 51 3.79 1.38 2.03
N GLU A 52 4.79 0.50 2.01
CA GLU A 52 5.62 0.17 3.18
C GLU A 52 6.37 1.40 3.69
N LYS A 53 7.10 2.09 2.81
CA LYS A 53 7.83 3.31 3.17
C LYS A 53 6.92 4.41 3.72
N LEU A 54 5.76 4.63 3.10
CA LEU A 54 4.82 5.65 3.57
C LEU A 54 4.22 5.28 4.92
N TRP A 55 3.89 4.00 5.14
CA TRP A 55 3.43 3.51 6.43
C TRP A 55 4.47 3.77 7.52
N ASP A 56 5.74 3.46 7.25
CA ASP A 56 6.82 3.72 8.20
C ASP A 56 6.99 5.21 8.50
N LEU A 57 6.95 6.07 7.47
CA LEU A 57 7.05 7.52 7.65
C LEU A 57 5.91 8.08 8.51
N VAL A 58 4.67 7.70 8.22
CA VAL A 58 3.49 8.23 8.95
C VAL A 58 3.45 7.79 10.41
N ASN A 59 4.04 6.63 10.74
CA ASN A 59 4.04 6.13 12.11
C ASN A 59 5.26 6.54 12.93
N ASN A 60 6.37 6.96 12.30
CA ASN A 60 7.64 7.22 12.98
C ASN A 60 8.17 8.66 12.85
N GLU A 61 7.59 9.48 12.00
CA GLU A 61 7.95 10.91 11.87
C GLU A 61 6.91 11.80 12.57
N PRO A 62 7.28 12.99 13.08
CA PRO A 62 6.32 13.91 13.69
C PRO A 62 5.16 14.28 12.75
N PHE A 63 5.46 14.42 11.45
CA PHE A 63 4.49 14.58 10.37
C PHE A 63 5.17 14.31 9.01
N VAL A 64 4.36 14.13 7.97
CA VAL A 64 4.82 14.03 6.57
C VAL A 64 4.07 15.08 5.74
N ASN A 65 4.77 16.13 5.32
CA ASN A 65 4.23 17.13 4.40
C ASN A 65 4.50 16.75 2.94
N ALA A 66 3.65 17.22 2.04
CA ALA A 66 3.76 17.00 0.60
C ALA A 66 3.25 18.22 -0.18
N LEU A 67 3.69 18.33 -1.44
CA LEU A 67 3.19 19.32 -2.40
C LEU A 67 2.56 18.62 -3.60
N GLY A 68 1.56 19.27 -4.21
CA GLY A 68 0.95 18.80 -5.45
C GLY A 68 1.96 18.75 -6.59
N ALA A 69 2.02 17.62 -7.30
CA ALA A 69 2.79 17.49 -8.55
C ALA A 69 1.86 17.09 -9.70
N LEU A 70 1.85 17.91 -10.76
CA LEU A 70 1.15 17.64 -12.02
C LEU A 70 2.07 17.11 -13.13
N THR A 71 3.38 17.05 -12.88
CA THR A 71 4.37 16.48 -13.80
C THR A 71 5.44 15.70 -13.03
N GLY A 72 6.12 14.78 -13.71
CA GLY A 72 7.27 14.06 -13.15
C GLY A 72 8.44 14.98 -12.76
N ASN A 73 8.66 16.08 -13.48
CA ASN A 73 9.72 17.04 -13.15
C ASN A 73 9.45 17.77 -11.83
N GLN A 74 8.20 18.15 -11.55
CA GLN A 74 7.83 18.74 -10.26
C GLN A 74 8.09 17.75 -9.12
N ALA A 75 7.62 16.50 -9.26
CA ALA A 75 7.86 15.44 -8.28
C ALA A 75 9.37 15.23 -8.02
N MET A 76 10.19 15.21 -9.07
CA MET A 76 11.63 15.06 -8.96
C MET A 76 12.30 16.22 -8.22
N GLN A 77 11.87 17.47 -8.46
CA GLN A 77 12.39 18.63 -7.73
C GLN A 77 11.95 18.67 -6.27
N GLN A 78 10.73 18.23 -5.96
CA GLN A 78 10.25 18.11 -4.57
C GLN A 78 11.12 17.14 -3.75
N VAL A 79 11.48 15.99 -4.34
CA VAL A 79 12.39 15.03 -3.69
C VAL A 79 13.79 15.63 -3.52
N LYS A 80 14.32 16.31 -4.54
CA LYS A 80 15.62 17.01 -4.44
C LYS A 80 15.64 18.11 -3.37
N ALA A 81 14.50 18.78 -3.16
CA ALA A 81 14.32 19.77 -2.11
C ALA A 81 14.14 19.16 -0.71
N GLY A 82 14.14 17.83 -0.59
CA GLY A 82 14.09 17.11 0.70
C GLY A 82 12.70 16.68 1.14
N LEU A 83 11.65 16.86 0.33
CA LEU A 83 10.32 16.33 0.66
C LEU A 83 10.30 14.80 0.59
N LYS A 84 9.61 14.17 1.55
CA LYS A 84 9.58 12.70 1.72
C LYS A 84 8.43 12.03 0.97
N ALA A 85 7.43 12.79 0.53
CA ALA A 85 6.24 12.31 -0.16
C ALA A 85 5.78 13.28 -1.26
N ILE A 86 5.04 12.76 -2.23
CA ILE A 86 4.46 13.50 -3.36
C ILE A 86 2.94 13.41 -3.25
N TYR A 87 2.24 14.54 -3.36
CA TYR A 87 0.78 14.56 -3.44
C TYR A 87 0.37 14.71 -4.90
N LEU A 88 -0.57 13.87 -5.36
CA LEU A 88 -1.10 13.91 -6.71
C LEU A 88 -2.53 14.44 -6.65
N SER A 89 -2.70 15.72 -6.96
CA SER A 89 -3.99 16.39 -6.94
C SER A 89 -4.85 15.95 -8.13
N GLY A 90 -6.13 15.67 -7.88
CA GLY A 90 -7.14 15.43 -8.92
C GLY A 90 -7.96 16.66 -9.31
N TRP A 91 -7.72 17.82 -8.68
CA TRP A 91 -8.34 19.10 -9.02
C TRP A 91 -7.84 19.64 -10.36
#